data_AF-A0A7V9L4B7-F1
#
_entry.id   AF-A0A7V9L4B7-F1
#
_cell.length_a   1.000
_cell.length_b   1.000
_cell.length_c   1.000
_cell.angle_alpha   90.00
_cell.angle_beta   90.00
_cell.angle_gamma   90.00
#
_symmetry.space_group_name_H-M   'P 1'
#
loop_
_entity.id
_entity.type
_entity.pdbx_description
1 polymer ?
#
loop_
_entity_poly.entity_id
_entity_poly.type
_entity_poly.pdbx_seq_one_letter_code
_entity_poly.pdbx_strand_id
1 'polypeptide(L)'
;MRLFEHLALLAVLGGCPGPGKPLPPPGSVGAAPADGAAPPSTEDAREVSQEEKLAAIQKAMNELDEAAQGCWAAAAVERFDIEGEIAAIIEIEAAKSKVTLARNTTNNRKLASCLSA
;
A
#
# COMPACT_ATOMS: atom_id res chain seq x y z
N MET A 1 -37.64 -2.72 -24.00
CA MET A 1 -38.16 -1.34 -23.85
C MET A 1 -38.23 -1.01 -22.38
N ARG A 2 -37.49 0.03 -21.94
CA ARG A 2 -37.62 0.79 -20.65
C ARG A 2 -37.25 -0.02 -19.39
N LEU A 3 -36.49 0.44 -18.39
CA LEU A 3 -36.19 1.77 -17.82
C LEU A 3 -34.75 1.75 -17.25
N PHE A 4 -33.80 2.58 -17.71
CA PHE A 4 -33.32 3.83 -17.10
C PHE A 4 -33.80 4.22 -15.69
N GLU A 5 -32.86 4.76 -14.90
CA GLU A 5 -33.01 5.39 -13.56
C GLU A 5 -33.09 4.38 -12.40
N HIS A 6 -32.19 4.36 -11.41
CA HIS A 6 -31.88 5.49 -10.54
C HIS A 6 -30.39 5.60 -10.17
N LEU A 7 -29.83 6.78 -10.47
CA LEU A 7 -28.78 7.39 -9.65
C LEU A 7 -29.36 7.71 -8.26
N ALA A 8 -28.67 7.30 -7.21
CA ALA A 8 -28.71 7.94 -5.88
C ALA A 8 -27.27 7.82 -5.34
N LEU A 9 -26.38 8.78 -5.58
CA LEU A 9 -26.29 10.11 -4.99
C LEU A 9 -26.31 10.13 -3.45
N LEU A 10 -25.09 10.18 -2.92
CA LEU A 10 -24.59 11.10 -1.88
C LEU A 10 -25.07 10.98 -0.40
N ALA A 11 -24.04 10.75 0.42
CA ALA A 11 -23.69 11.44 1.67
C ALA A 11 -24.42 11.08 2.97
N VAL A 12 -23.65 10.54 3.93
CA VAL A 12 -23.59 11.11 5.29
C VAL A 12 -22.16 11.02 5.83
N LEU A 13 -21.63 12.19 6.19
CA LEU A 13 -20.38 12.43 6.91
C LEU A 13 -20.44 11.80 8.32
N GLY A 14 -19.62 10.80 8.57
CA GLY A 14 -19.31 10.33 9.92
C GLY A 14 -18.20 11.18 10.53
N GLY A 15 -18.56 12.34 11.10
CA GLY A 15 -17.66 13.19 11.85
C GLY A 15 -17.13 12.51 13.11
N CYS A 16 -15.82 12.57 13.31
CA CYS A 16 -15.14 12.10 14.52
C CYS A 16 -15.07 13.28 15.52
N PRO A 17 -15.79 13.27 16.65
CA PRO A 17 -15.64 14.31 17.66
C PRO A 17 -14.39 14.03 18.51
N GLY A 18 -13.33 14.81 18.30
CA GLY A 18 -12.44 15.23 19.38
C GLY A 18 -12.99 16.55 19.98
N PRO A 19 -12.73 16.90 21.27
CA PRO A 19 -11.39 16.88 21.84
C PRO A 19 -11.31 16.49 23.35
N GLY A 20 -10.24 15.80 23.75
CA GLY A 20 -9.90 15.60 25.16
C GLY A 20 -8.39 15.63 25.34
N LYS A 21 -7.81 16.84 25.47
CA LYS A 21 -6.42 17.01 25.92
C LYS A 21 -6.38 16.91 27.46
N PRO A 22 -5.62 15.99 28.07
CA PRO A 22 -5.26 16.10 29.48
C PRO A 22 -4.26 17.24 29.67
N LEU A 23 -4.45 18.04 30.73
CA LEU A 23 -3.52 19.10 31.13
C LEU A 23 -2.19 18.52 31.63
N PRO A 24 -1.06 19.22 31.43
CA PRO A 24 0.21 18.85 32.05
C PRO A 24 0.24 19.24 33.55
N PRO A 25 0.89 18.44 34.42
CA PRO A 25 1.13 18.83 35.80
C PRO A 25 2.19 19.96 35.90
N PRO A 26 2.13 20.79 36.94
CA PRO A 26 3.06 21.90 37.12
C PRO A 26 4.42 21.44 37.65
N GLY A 27 5.48 21.87 36.96
CA GLY A 27 6.72 22.37 37.56
C GLY A 27 7.64 21.39 38.30
N SER A 28 8.81 21.14 37.70
CA SER A 28 10.06 21.24 38.46
C SER A 28 11.14 21.85 37.58
N VAL A 29 11.66 22.98 38.04
CA VAL A 29 12.77 23.73 37.44
C VAL A 29 14.06 23.11 37.97
N GLY A 30 15.00 22.75 37.08
CA GLY A 30 16.29 22.21 37.48
C GLY A 30 17.37 22.37 36.41
N ALA A 31 18.15 23.46 36.56
CA ALA A 31 19.56 23.69 36.19
C ALA A 31 20.16 23.19 34.85
N ALA A 32 20.78 24.14 34.14
CA ALA A 32 21.67 24.01 32.96
C ALA A 32 23.10 23.52 33.32
N PRO A 33 24.10 23.57 32.40
CA PRO A 33 24.26 22.94 31.09
C PRO A 33 25.48 21.97 31.08
N ALA A 34 25.63 21.11 30.08
CA ALA A 34 26.90 20.40 29.84
C ALA A 34 27.16 20.16 28.34
N ASP A 35 28.32 20.66 27.91
CA ASP A 35 29.03 20.44 26.66
C ASP A 35 29.07 18.99 26.18
N GLY A 36 29.16 18.83 24.86
CA GLY A 36 29.76 17.63 24.27
C GLY A 36 29.10 17.15 22.99
N ALA A 37 29.40 17.84 21.89
CA ALA A 37 29.33 17.39 20.49
C ALA A 37 28.64 16.03 20.23
N ALA A 38 27.39 16.09 19.76
CA ALA A 38 26.83 14.99 18.99
C ALA A 38 27.69 14.80 17.71
N PRO A 39 28.04 13.57 17.32
CA PRO A 39 28.61 13.35 15.99
C PRO A 39 27.59 13.82 14.94
N PRO A 40 27.99 14.40 13.80
CA PRO A 40 27.07 14.61 12.70
C PRO A 40 26.61 13.24 12.22
N SER A 41 25.42 12.83 12.65
CA SER A 41 24.75 11.63 12.16
C SER A 41 24.37 11.87 10.71
N THR A 42 25.21 11.37 9.80
CA THR A 42 24.83 10.80 8.50
C THR A 42 23.71 11.56 7.77
N GLU A 43 24.01 12.77 7.30
CA GLU A 43 23.31 13.36 6.16
C GLU A 43 23.81 12.65 4.89
N ASP A 44 23.02 11.67 4.39
CA ASP A 44 22.83 11.39 2.94
C ASP A 44 22.08 10.06 2.69
N ALA A 45 21.15 9.69 3.57
CA ALA A 45 19.93 9.04 3.09
C ALA A 45 18.91 10.17 2.92
N ARG A 46 18.81 10.75 1.72
CA ARG A 46 17.65 11.59 1.37
C ARG A 46 16.42 10.74 1.60
N GLU A 47 15.78 10.94 2.74
CA GLU A 47 14.56 10.24 3.08
C GLU A 47 13.52 10.67 2.06
N VAL A 48 13.20 9.78 1.12
CA VAL A 48 12.17 9.99 0.11
C VAL A 48 10.93 10.52 0.82
N SER A 49 10.40 11.65 0.36
CA SER A 49 9.25 12.27 1.01
C SER A 49 8.08 11.28 1.05
N GLN A 50 7.21 11.37 2.06
CA GLN A 50 6.08 10.45 2.15
C GLN A 50 5.18 10.52 0.90
N GLU A 51 5.06 11.70 0.30
CA GLU A 51 4.32 11.91 -0.95
C GLU A 51 4.95 11.15 -2.12
N GLU A 52 6.27 11.17 -2.24
CA GLU A 52 6.99 10.44 -3.28
C GLU A 52 6.90 8.93 -3.08
N LYS A 53 6.92 8.45 -1.82
CA LYS A 53 6.65 7.02 -1.50
C LYS A 53 5.25 6.60 -1.93
N LEU A 54 4.23 7.41 -1.63
CA LEU A 54 2.84 7.11 -2.02
C LEU A 54 2.67 7.13 -3.54
N ALA A 55 3.30 8.08 -4.24
CA ALA A 55 3.28 8.13 -5.70
C ALA A 55 3.94 6.90 -6.33
N ALA A 56 5.07 6.43 -5.77
CA ALA A 56 5.74 5.22 -6.22
C ALA A 56 4.88 3.97 -6.00
N ILE A 57 4.22 3.85 -4.84
CA ILE A 57 3.28 2.75 -4.57
C ILE A 57 2.11 2.78 -5.55
N GLN A 58 1.49 3.95 -5.77
CA GLN A 58 0.37 4.06 -6.71
C GLN A 58 0.77 3.66 -8.13
N LYS A 59 1.95 4.11 -8.58
CA LYS A 59 2.50 3.71 -9.88
C LYS A 59 2.71 2.20 -9.96
N ALA A 60 3.35 1.61 -8.95
CA ALA A 60 3.59 0.17 -8.89
C ALA A 60 2.28 -0.63 -8.90
N MET A 61 1.24 -0.16 -8.20
CA MET A 61 -0.08 -0.79 -8.21
C MET A 61 -0.77 -0.72 -9.57
N ASN A 62 -0.62 0.40 -10.29
CA ASN A 62 -1.17 0.53 -11.65
C ASN A 62 -0.48 -0.43 -12.63
N GLU A 63 0.85 -0.51 -12.58
CA GLU A 63 1.63 -1.43 -13.42
C GLU A 63 1.32 -2.90 -13.09
N LEU A 64 1.13 -3.20 -11.80
CA LEU A 64 0.73 -4.52 -11.34
C LEU A 64 -0.67 -4.91 -11.84
N ASP A 65 -1.64 -4.00 -11.84
CA ASP A 65 -3.00 -4.28 -12.31
C ASP A 65 -2.99 -4.71 -13.78
N GLU A 66 -2.26 -3.98 -14.64
CA GLU A 66 -2.11 -4.33 -16.05
C GLU A 66 -1.45 -5.70 -16.24
N ALA A 67 -0.34 -5.97 -15.53
CA ALA A 67 0.35 -7.25 -15.58
C ALA A 67 -0.54 -8.41 -15.07
N ALA A 68 -1.27 -8.19 -13.97
CA ALA A 68 -2.16 -9.18 -13.41
C ALA A 68 -3.31 -9.52 -14.36
N GLN A 69 -3.93 -8.52 -15.01
CA GLN A 69 -4.95 -8.74 -16.02
C GLN A 69 -4.41 -9.59 -17.18
N GLY A 70 -3.18 -9.32 -17.64
CA GLY A 70 -2.50 -10.14 -18.65
C GLY A 70 -2.33 -11.59 -18.19
N CYS A 71 -1.90 -11.82 -16.95
CA CYS A 71 -1.75 -13.15 -16.38
C CYS A 71 -3.09 -13.91 -16.26
N TRP A 72 -4.16 -13.21 -15.86
CA TRP A 72 -5.51 -13.79 -15.78
C TRP A 72 -6.06 -14.13 -17.16
N ALA A 73 -5.88 -13.25 -18.15
CA ALA A 73 -6.28 -13.51 -19.52
C ALA A 73 -5.54 -14.73 -20.12
N ALA A 74 -4.22 -14.82 -19.90
CA ALA A 74 -3.43 -15.96 -20.34
C ALA A 74 -3.85 -17.27 -19.67
N ALA A 75 -4.22 -17.23 -18.39
CA ALA A 75 -4.70 -18.39 -17.67
C ALA A 75 -6.09 -18.84 -18.15
N ALA A 76 -6.98 -17.88 -18.48
CA ALA A 76 -8.33 -18.14 -18.96
C ALA A 76 -8.39 -18.90 -20.30
N VAL A 77 -7.33 -18.80 -21.12
CA VAL A 77 -7.21 -19.57 -22.38
C VAL A 77 -7.11 -21.07 -22.12
N GLU A 78 -6.57 -21.51 -20.99
CA GLU A 78 -6.43 -22.94 -20.66
C GLU A 78 -7.61 -23.50 -19.89
N ARG A 79 -8.18 -22.68 -19.00
CA ARG A 79 -9.35 -23.03 -18.20
C ARG A 79 -10.25 -21.81 -18.09
N PHE A 80 -11.49 -21.95 -18.55
CA PHE A 80 -12.50 -20.90 -18.45
C PHE A 80 -13.13 -20.80 -17.06
N ASP A 81 -12.91 -21.78 -16.19
CA ASP A 81 -13.49 -21.94 -14.85
C ASP A 81 -12.48 -21.69 -13.71
N ILE A 82 -11.62 -20.69 -13.86
CA ILE A 82 -10.67 -20.36 -12.78
C ILE A 82 -11.43 -19.60 -11.69
N GLU A 83 -11.71 -20.30 -10.60
CA GLU A 83 -12.24 -19.74 -9.36
C GLU A 83 -11.14 -19.62 -8.30
N GLY A 84 -11.29 -18.68 -7.37
CA GLY A 84 -10.43 -18.55 -6.21
C GLY A 84 -9.76 -17.19 -6.08
N GLU A 85 -8.69 -17.16 -5.30
CA GLU A 85 -8.00 -15.95 -4.85
C GLU A 85 -6.49 -16.20 -4.85
N ILE A 86 -5.73 -15.17 -5.21
CA ILE A 86 -4.29 -15.13 -5.02
C ILE A 86 -3.96 -13.91 -4.16
N ALA A 87 -3.26 -14.14 -3.05
CA ALA A 87 -2.68 -13.09 -2.23
C ALA A 87 -1.17 -13.09 -2.42
N ALA A 88 -0.62 -11.92 -2.73
CA ALA A 88 0.81 -11.72 -2.96
C ALA A 88 1.36 -10.63 -2.04
N ILE A 89 2.60 -10.81 -1.61
CA ILE A 89 3.40 -9.80 -0.92
C ILE A 89 4.37 -9.23 -1.95
N ILE A 90 4.38 -7.91 -2.06
CA ILE A 90 5.20 -7.18 -3.03
C ILE A 90 6.21 -6.36 -2.24
N GLU A 91 7.47 -6.74 -2.37
CA GLU A 91 8.60 -5.99 -1.83
C GLU A 91 9.08 -5.04 -2.92
N ILE A 92 8.98 -3.72 -2.67
CA ILE A 92 9.41 -2.68 -3.60
C ILE A 92 10.72 -2.09 -3.07
N GLU A 93 11.82 -2.42 -3.73
CA GLU A 93 13.12 -1.78 -3.56
C GLU A 93 13.36 -0.81 -4.72
N ALA A 94 14.22 0.20 -4.52
CA ALA A 94 14.33 1.40 -5.37
C ALA A 94 14.27 1.19 -6.91
N ALA A 95 14.73 0.05 -7.44
CA ALA A 95 14.66 -0.28 -8.86
C ALA A 95 14.13 -1.70 -9.15
N LYS A 96 13.67 -2.44 -8.14
CA LYS A 96 13.26 -3.85 -8.28
C LYS A 96 12.04 -4.14 -7.41
N SER A 97 11.08 -4.85 -7.97
CA SER A 97 9.98 -5.43 -7.23
C SER A 97 10.16 -6.94 -7.15
N LYS A 98 9.96 -7.52 -5.97
CA LYS A 98 9.89 -8.97 -5.78
C LYS A 98 8.48 -9.34 -5.34
N VAL A 99 7.87 -10.28 -6.06
CA VAL A 99 6.55 -10.79 -5.74
C VAL A 99 6.67 -12.17 -5.10
N THR A 100 6.10 -12.32 -3.91
CA THR A 100 6.02 -13.61 -3.21
C THR A 100 4.56 -13.97 -3.00
N LEU A 101 4.14 -15.15 -3.47
CA LEU A 101 2.77 -15.62 -3.25
C LEU A 101 2.58 -16.05 -1.79
N ALA A 102 1.73 -15.35 -1.06
CA ALA A 102 1.36 -15.69 0.31
C ALA A 102 0.24 -16.73 0.36
N ARG A 103 -0.69 -16.68 -0.60
CA ARG A 103 -1.81 -17.61 -0.73
C ARG A 103 -2.22 -17.77 -2.19
N ASN A 104 -2.58 -18.99 -2.59
CA ASN A 104 -3.15 -19.26 -3.90
C ASN A 104 -4.20 -20.38 -3.79
N THR A 105 -5.47 -20.07 -4.02
CA THR A 105 -6.57 -21.06 -4.05
C THR A 105 -7.05 -21.37 -5.47
N THR A 106 -6.48 -20.73 -6.49
CA THR A 106 -6.89 -20.89 -7.90
C THR A 106 -6.47 -22.21 -8.51
N ASN A 107 -5.54 -22.94 -7.86
CA ASN A 107 -4.93 -24.17 -8.37
C ASN A 107 -4.40 -24.08 -9.81
N ASN A 108 -4.11 -22.87 -10.29
CA ASN A 108 -3.60 -22.62 -11.62
C ASN A 108 -2.10 -22.26 -11.55
N ARG A 109 -1.26 -23.22 -11.98
CA ARG A 109 0.20 -23.06 -11.92
C ARG A 109 0.72 -22.00 -12.89
N LYS A 110 0.06 -21.80 -14.05
CA LYS A 110 0.45 -20.76 -15.01
C LYS A 110 0.15 -19.37 -14.47
N LEU A 111 -1.03 -19.21 -13.87
CA LEU A 111 -1.39 -17.95 -13.22
C LEU A 111 -0.42 -17.61 -12.09
N ALA A 112 -0.11 -18.60 -11.24
CA ALA A 112 0.87 -18.44 -10.16
C ALA A 112 2.25 -18.04 -10.67
N SER A 113 2.74 -18.75 -11.70
CA SER A 113 4.05 -18.49 -12.29
C SER A 113 4.12 -17.15 -13.01
N CYS A 114 3.03 -16.69 -13.63
CA CYS A 114 2.99 -15.41 -14.33
C CYS A 114 3.03 -14.24 -13.36
N LEU A 115 2.30 -14.34 -12.24
CA LEU A 115 2.24 -13.28 -11.23
C LEU A 115 3.53 -13.14 -10.40
N SER A 116 4.37 -14.16 -10.36
CA SER A 116 5.65 -14.14 -9.63
C SER A 116 6.88 -14.08 -10.53
N ALA A 117 6.70 -13.80 -11.83
CA ALA A 117 7.77 -13.76 -12.83
C ALA A 117 8.62 -12.48 -12.77
#